data_AF-A0A533V1G1-F1
#
_entry.id   AF-A0A533V1G1-F1
#
_cell.length_a   1.000
_cell.length_b   1.000
_cell.length_c   1.000
_cell.angle_alpha   90.00
_cell.angle_beta   90.00
_cell.angle_gamma   90.00
#
_symmetry.space_group_name_H-M   'P 1'
#
loop_
_entity.id
_entity.type
_entity.pdbx_description
1 polymer ?
#
loop_
_entity_poly.entity_id
_entity_poly.type
_entity_poly.pdbx_seq_one_letter_code
_entity_poly.pdbx_strand_id
1 'polypeptide(L)'
;MNQIEYTNENIKFLKDIFRKYYFENKYFPYLYSIEKREFGYRKFDSLVVRHLSFKNIGELVVELVRNVPLDVYYSNAYYGFPSNPINEKQWEGADLIFDIDIKDLNIPCFHEHTYYICNLCGFVNSEQKLCVNCNKGKTYDISIPCKRCFTAIKKEAAKLLEFLRSDLGIEEKFIEVFFSGNAGFHFHVNDPGMRNLDSNSRSSVTDYIIGNGFMCESIGVRKYRNGFMIKLPKSGIMNGWRKKIASSFGINQKSELKLKHLVEASGGYDGFRNEINRITKKFGVHIDSQVTNDIHRVFRLPGSINGKSGLTKTKCDDLESFNPNNDACMLDDSEVYINLKTKLKINLKNNNFKLDNVLEKVPSYVAVYLVCKGLATISKNQ
;
A
#
# COMPACT_ATOMS: atom_id res chain seq x y z
N MET A 1 7.47 3.59 14.13
CA MET A 1 6.37 4.37 13.50
C MET A 1 6.18 5.60 14.38
N ASN A 2 6.54 6.80 13.89
CA ASN A 2 6.47 8.03 14.68
C ASN A 2 4.99 8.41 14.87
N GLN A 3 4.57 8.55 16.13
CA GLN A 3 3.16 8.74 16.50
C GLN A 3 2.83 10.22 16.55
N ILE A 4 1.71 10.59 15.93
CA ILE A 4 1.06 11.87 16.18
C ILE A 4 0.38 11.74 17.54
N GLU A 5 0.85 12.46 18.55
CA GLU A 5 0.13 12.60 19.82
C GLU A 5 -1.10 13.47 19.58
N TYR A 6 -2.27 12.87 19.74
CA TYR A 6 -3.54 13.58 19.63
C TYR A 6 -3.88 14.25 20.96
N THR A 7 -4.36 15.49 20.90
CA THR A 7 -4.98 16.12 22.07
C THR A 7 -6.28 15.41 22.44
N ASN A 8 -6.75 15.57 23.68
CA ASN A 8 -8.01 14.98 24.12
C ASN A 8 -9.20 15.41 23.25
N GLU A 9 -9.19 16.65 22.78
CA GLU A 9 -10.19 17.20 21.87
C GLU A 9 -10.17 16.48 20.52
N ASN A 10 -8.98 16.29 19.95
CA ASN A 10 -8.81 15.56 18.70
C ASN A 10 -9.33 14.11 18.85
N ILE A 11 -8.97 13.43 19.94
CA ILE A 11 -9.41 12.05 20.19
C ILE A 11 -10.93 11.98 20.31
N LYS A 12 -11.55 12.90 21.05
CA LYS A 12 -13.01 12.93 21.21
C LYS A 12 -13.70 13.12 19.86
N PHE A 13 -13.30 14.14 19.10
CA PHE A 13 -13.84 14.42 17.78
C PHE A 13 -13.69 13.24 16.81
N LEU A 14 -12.48 12.68 16.70
CA LEU A 14 -12.22 11.55 15.82
C LEU A 14 -13.05 10.31 16.22
N LYS A 15 -13.19 10.04 17.53
CA LYS A 15 -14.02 8.93 18.00
C LYS A 15 -15.49 9.13 17.66
N ASP A 16 -16.02 10.34 17.76
CA ASP A 16 -17.43 10.60 17.47
C ASP A 16 -17.71 10.38 15.97
N ILE A 17 -16.85 10.88 15.08
CA ILE A 17 -16.96 10.67 13.63
C ILE A 17 -16.76 9.19 13.26
N PHE A 18 -15.75 8.52 13.81
CA PHE A 18 -15.46 7.12 13.48
C PHE A 18 -16.57 6.19 13.98
N ARG A 19 -17.13 6.48 15.16
CA ARG A 19 -18.28 5.72 15.69
C ARG A 19 -19.48 5.84 14.78
N LYS A 20 -19.80 7.06 14.33
CA LYS A 20 -20.89 7.30 13.38
C LYS A 20 -20.65 6.53 12.08
N TYR A 21 -19.43 6.60 11.53
CA TYR A 21 -19.06 5.84 10.35
C TYR A 21 -19.32 4.33 10.50
N TYR A 22 -18.82 3.69 11.57
CA TYR A 22 -19.02 2.25 11.79
C TYR A 22 -20.48 1.90 12.12
N PHE A 23 -21.24 2.83 12.68
CA PHE A 23 -22.67 2.66 12.90
C PHE A 23 -23.45 2.70 11.59
N GLU A 24 -23.08 3.55 10.64
CA GLU A 24 -23.76 3.68 9.34
C GLU A 24 -23.31 2.61 8.34
N ASN A 25 -22.02 2.26 8.34
CA ASN A 25 -21.38 1.35 7.38
C ASN A 25 -21.23 -0.06 7.99
N LYS A 26 -22.33 -0.81 8.03
CA LYS A 26 -22.40 -2.14 8.66
C LYS A 26 -22.05 -3.31 7.74
N TYR A 27 -21.76 -3.04 6.47
CA TYR A 27 -21.55 -4.08 5.44
C TYR A 27 -20.07 -4.25 5.12
N PHE A 28 -19.58 -5.49 5.23
CA PHE A 28 -18.20 -5.88 4.93
C PHE A 28 -18.19 -7.00 3.87
N PRO A 29 -18.51 -6.70 2.60
CA PRO A 29 -18.76 -7.72 1.57
C PRO A 29 -17.50 -8.53 1.19
N TYR A 30 -16.31 -7.96 1.38
CA TYR A 30 -15.02 -8.59 1.06
C TYR A 30 -14.39 -9.31 2.26
N LEU A 31 -15.18 -9.59 3.31
CA LEU A 31 -14.72 -10.31 4.49
C LEU A 31 -15.22 -11.75 4.43
N TYR A 32 -14.36 -12.65 3.96
CA TYR A 32 -14.66 -14.07 3.81
C TYR A 32 -14.24 -14.89 5.03
N SER A 33 -15.08 -15.86 5.42
CA SER A 33 -14.87 -16.80 6.54
C SER A 33 -14.46 -16.10 7.82
N ILE A 34 -15.25 -15.10 8.24
CA ILE A 34 -14.99 -14.25 9.40
C ILE A 34 -14.64 -15.05 10.67
N GLU A 35 -15.32 -16.18 10.88
CA GLU A 35 -15.16 -17.08 12.01
C GLU A 35 -13.79 -17.77 12.07
N LYS A 36 -13.05 -17.79 10.95
CA LYS A 36 -11.72 -18.39 10.82
C LYS A 36 -10.59 -17.35 10.83
N ARG A 37 -10.90 -16.07 11.00
CA ARG A 37 -9.92 -14.97 10.92
C ARG A 37 -9.53 -14.49 12.32
N GLU A 38 -8.26 -14.17 12.51
CA GLU A 38 -7.85 -13.34 13.65
C GLU A 38 -8.13 -11.88 13.32
N PHE A 39 -8.71 -11.15 14.26
CA PHE A 39 -8.84 -9.71 14.19
C PHE A 39 -7.95 -9.03 15.22
N GLY A 40 -7.58 -7.79 14.88
CA GLY A 40 -6.93 -6.89 15.80
C GLY A 40 -7.21 -5.45 15.42
N TYR A 41 -7.08 -4.56 16.38
CA TYR A 41 -7.26 -3.14 16.13
C TYR A 41 -6.32 -2.31 16.99
N ARG A 42 -6.01 -1.11 16.52
CA ARG A 42 -5.18 -0.14 17.24
C ARG A 42 -6.08 0.93 17.84
N LYS A 43 -5.89 1.22 19.12
CA LYS A 43 -6.57 2.31 19.83
C LYS A 43 -5.85 3.65 19.61
N PHE A 44 -6.48 4.74 20.04
CA PHE A 44 -5.93 6.10 19.95
C PHE A 44 -4.74 6.35 20.89
N ASP A 45 -4.64 5.59 21.99
CA ASP A 45 -3.50 5.54 22.90
C ASP A 45 -2.38 4.61 22.40
N SER A 46 -2.47 4.19 21.12
CA SER A 46 -1.54 3.27 20.46
C SER A 46 -1.52 1.84 20.97
N LEU A 47 -2.36 1.47 21.96
CA LEU A 47 -2.50 0.08 22.37
C LEU A 47 -3.07 -0.76 21.22
N VAL A 48 -2.44 -1.89 20.94
CA VAL A 48 -2.91 -2.85 19.95
C VAL A 48 -3.64 -3.97 20.67
N VAL A 49 -4.89 -4.19 20.30
CA VAL A 49 -5.69 -5.34 20.73
C VAL A 49 -5.62 -6.40 19.62
N ARG A 50 -5.35 -7.65 19.99
CA ARG A 50 -5.16 -8.78 19.06
C ARG A 50 -5.87 -10.03 19.58
N HIS A 51 -5.80 -11.12 18.81
CA HIS A 51 -6.40 -12.42 19.17
C HIS A 51 -7.93 -12.36 19.29
N LEU A 52 -8.56 -11.41 18.61
CA LEU A 52 -10.01 -11.31 18.53
C LEU A 52 -10.52 -12.26 17.44
N SER A 53 -11.72 -12.79 17.64
CA SER A 53 -12.46 -13.55 16.63
C SER A 53 -13.94 -13.20 16.74
N PHE A 54 -14.66 -13.27 15.63
CA PHE A 54 -16.07 -12.93 15.55
C PHE A 54 -16.80 -14.00 14.76
N LYS A 55 -18.02 -14.38 15.18
CA LYS A 55 -18.82 -15.39 14.49
C LYS A 55 -19.52 -14.84 13.26
N ASN A 56 -19.79 -13.54 13.24
CA ASN A 56 -20.52 -12.87 12.17
C ASN A 56 -20.23 -11.36 12.14
N ILE A 57 -20.63 -10.70 11.05
CA ILE A 57 -20.40 -9.28 10.84
C ILE A 57 -21.05 -8.42 11.95
N GLY A 58 -22.19 -8.84 12.50
CA GLY A 58 -22.88 -8.11 13.56
C GLY A 58 -22.03 -7.97 14.83
N GLU A 59 -21.38 -9.06 15.26
CA GLU A 59 -20.45 -9.03 16.41
C GLU A 59 -19.26 -8.09 16.16
N LEU A 60 -18.69 -8.12 14.95
CA LEU A 60 -17.62 -7.20 14.56
C LEU A 60 -18.09 -5.74 14.62
N VAL A 61 -19.25 -5.42 14.05
CA VAL A 61 -19.79 -4.05 14.04
C VAL A 61 -20.02 -3.54 15.46
N VAL A 62 -20.58 -4.38 16.36
CA VAL A 62 -20.76 -4.01 17.78
C VAL A 62 -19.41 -3.68 18.42
N GLU A 63 -18.38 -4.49 18.17
CA GLU A 63 -17.04 -4.25 18.70
C GLU A 63 -16.45 -2.93 18.21
N LEU A 64 -16.59 -2.62 16.91
CA LEU A 64 -16.08 -1.39 16.30
C LEU A 64 -16.81 -0.14 16.82
N VAL A 65 -18.13 -0.18 16.97
CA VAL A 65 -18.93 0.94 17.49
C VAL A 65 -18.65 1.18 18.98
N ARG A 66 -18.45 0.10 19.75
CA ARG A 66 -18.16 0.18 21.19
C ARG A 66 -16.77 0.73 21.47
N ASN A 67 -15.75 0.20 20.80
CA ASN A 67 -14.34 0.50 21.10
C ASN A 67 -13.76 1.64 20.25
N VAL A 68 -14.34 1.90 19.08
CA VAL A 68 -13.95 2.95 18.13
C VAL A 68 -12.44 2.96 17.86
N PRO A 69 -11.94 1.96 17.12
CA PRO A 69 -10.52 1.84 16.85
C PRO A 69 -10.02 2.88 15.85
N LEU A 70 -8.74 3.24 15.99
CA LEU A 70 -8.02 4.09 15.06
C LEU A 70 -7.63 3.35 13.77
N ASP A 71 -7.34 2.04 13.87
CA ASP A 71 -7.16 1.15 12.71
C ASP A 71 -7.73 -0.24 13.02
N VAL A 72 -8.23 -0.92 11.99
CA VAL A 72 -8.75 -2.30 12.07
C VAL A 72 -8.00 -3.21 11.11
N TYR A 73 -7.67 -4.40 11.59
CA TYR A 73 -6.93 -5.42 10.87
C TYR A 73 -7.57 -6.80 11.03
N TYR A 74 -7.32 -7.66 10.05
CA TYR A 74 -7.66 -9.08 10.09
C TYR A 74 -6.56 -9.91 9.43
N SER A 75 -6.44 -11.18 9.77
CA SER A 75 -5.41 -12.06 9.21
C SER A 75 -5.69 -12.40 7.75
N ASN A 76 -4.64 -12.43 6.92
CA ASN A 76 -4.71 -13.12 5.63
C ASN A 76 -4.91 -14.64 5.80
N ALA A 77 -4.44 -15.17 6.93
CA ALA A 77 -4.58 -16.56 7.33
C ALA A 77 -6.01 -16.93 7.79
N TYR A 78 -6.32 -18.20 7.61
CA TYR A 78 -7.46 -18.91 8.19
C TYR A 78 -6.96 -19.85 9.28
N TYR A 79 -7.71 -19.94 10.37
CA TYR A 79 -7.35 -20.71 11.56
C TYR A 79 -8.55 -21.48 12.08
N GLY A 80 -8.31 -22.68 12.62
CA GLY A 80 -9.31 -23.42 13.38
C GLY A 80 -9.64 -22.74 14.72
N PHE A 81 -8.65 -22.12 15.36
CA PHE A 81 -8.80 -21.39 16.62
C PHE A 81 -8.15 -20.00 16.56
N PRO A 82 -8.79 -18.99 15.92
CA PRO A 82 -8.14 -17.72 15.60
C PRO A 82 -7.71 -16.88 16.81
N SER A 83 -8.35 -17.09 17.96
CA SER A 83 -8.05 -16.40 19.23
C SER A 83 -6.89 -17.01 20.02
N ASN A 84 -6.39 -18.19 19.65
CA ASN A 84 -5.32 -18.85 20.40
C ASN A 84 -3.93 -18.26 20.09
N PRO A 85 -2.89 -18.59 20.88
CA PRO A 85 -1.50 -18.37 20.50
C PRO A 85 -1.15 -19.11 19.20
N ILE A 86 -0.16 -18.61 18.45
CA ILE A 86 0.14 -19.04 17.08
C ILE A 86 0.28 -20.57 16.91
N ASN A 87 0.93 -21.25 17.86
CA ASN A 87 1.17 -22.70 17.83
C ASN A 87 -0.12 -23.52 18.00
N GLU A 88 -1.16 -22.92 18.58
CA GLU A 88 -2.43 -23.56 18.91
C GLU A 88 -3.56 -23.11 17.96
N LYS A 89 -3.28 -22.19 17.03
CA LYS A 89 -4.29 -21.65 16.12
C LYS A 89 -4.81 -22.65 15.08
N GLN A 90 -4.01 -23.68 14.77
CA GLN A 90 -4.26 -24.61 13.67
C GLN A 90 -4.45 -23.88 12.32
N TRP A 91 -3.34 -23.52 11.68
CA TRP A 91 -3.37 -22.83 10.38
C TRP A 91 -3.98 -23.70 9.28
N GLU A 92 -4.94 -23.15 8.55
CA GLU A 92 -5.70 -23.85 7.49
C GLU A 92 -5.38 -23.32 6.08
N GLY A 93 -4.51 -22.31 5.98
CA GLY A 93 -4.23 -21.63 4.73
C GLY A 93 -4.16 -20.11 4.89
N ALA A 94 -3.74 -19.38 3.85
CA ALA A 94 -3.75 -17.92 3.84
C ALA A 94 -3.98 -17.35 2.43
N ASP A 95 -4.73 -16.26 2.34
CA ASP A 95 -4.85 -15.49 1.10
C ASP A 95 -3.47 -14.94 0.70
N LEU A 96 -3.22 -14.82 -0.61
CA LEU A 96 -2.03 -14.15 -1.12
C LEU A 96 -2.32 -12.65 -1.19
N ILE A 97 -1.51 -11.85 -0.50
CA ILE A 97 -1.72 -10.41 -0.39
C ILE A 97 -0.49 -9.65 -0.88
N PHE A 98 -0.70 -8.49 -1.49
CA PHE A 98 0.37 -7.59 -1.92
C PHE A 98 0.10 -6.17 -1.42
N ASP A 99 1.16 -5.44 -1.11
CA ASP A 99 1.11 -4.04 -0.70
C ASP A 99 2.05 -3.23 -1.60
N ILE A 100 1.51 -2.17 -2.20
CA ILE A 100 2.24 -1.17 -2.97
C ILE A 100 2.03 0.16 -2.27
N ASP A 101 3.10 0.75 -1.75
CA ASP A 101 3.07 2.05 -1.07
C ASP A 101 3.80 3.10 -1.89
N ILE A 102 3.27 4.32 -1.92
CA ILE A 102 3.86 5.42 -2.67
C ILE A 102 5.27 5.78 -2.19
N LYS A 103 5.57 5.54 -0.92
CA LYS A 103 6.88 5.84 -0.33
C LYS A 103 8.00 5.01 -0.98
N ASP A 104 7.65 3.85 -1.54
CA ASP A 104 8.58 2.94 -2.20
C ASP A 104 8.79 3.33 -3.67
N LEU A 105 8.02 4.32 -4.15
CA LEU A 105 8.17 4.93 -5.47
C LEU A 105 8.97 6.23 -5.35
N ASN A 106 10.08 6.31 -6.08
CA ASN A 106 10.87 7.53 -6.21
C ASN A 106 10.15 8.57 -7.09
N ILE A 107 9.08 9.17 -6.57
CA ILE A 107 8.24 10.12 -7.32
C ILE A 107 8.80 11.53 -7.19
N PRO A 108 9.10 12.23 -8.31
CA PRO A 108 9.74 13.55 -8.26
C PRO A 108 8.96 14.62 -7.47
N CYS A 109 7.63 14.62 -7.55
CA CYS A 109 6.81 15.63 -6.88
C CYS A 109 6.65 15.39 -5.37
N PHE A 110 7.16 14.29 -4.81
CA PHE A 110 6.91 13.90 -3.42
C PHE A 110 7.38 14.98 -2.42
N HIS A 111 8.51 15.63 -2.71
CA HIS A 111 9.06 16.71 -1.89
C HIS A 111 8.21 17.98 -1.90
N GLU A 112 7.43 18.25 -2.96
CA GLU A 112 6.62 19.48 -3.10
C GLU A 112 5.41 19.50 -2.17
N HIS A 113 5.00 18.37 -1.62
CA HIS A 113 3.81 18.21 -0.78
C HIS A 113 4.10 17.34 0.45
N THR A 114 5.33 17.45 0.97
CA THR A 114 5.78 16.84 2.22
C THR A 114 5.98 17.91 3.28
N TYR A 115 5.51 17.59 4.49
CA TYR A 115 5.57 18.41 5.68
C TYR A 115 6.40 17.71 6.76
N TYR A 116 7.17 18.48 7.50
CA TYR A 116 8.03 18.01 8.57
C TYR A 116 7.42 18.42 9.91
N ILE A 117 7.03 17.43 10.70
CA ILE A 117 6.41 17.65 12.02
C ILE A 117 7.43 17.33 13.11
N CYS A 118 7.68 18.30 13.99
CA CYS A 118 8.55 18.11 15.13
C CYS A 118 7.89 17.20 16.19
N ASN A 119 8.60 16.16 16.62
CA ASN A 119 8.12 15.23 17.64
C ASN A 119 8.10 15.80 19.07
N LEU A 120 8.73 16.96 19.30
CA LEU A 120 8.84 17.57 20.62
C LEU A 120 7.86 18.73 20.82
N CYS A 121 7.86 19.70 19.90
CA CYS A 121 7.01 20.91 20.02
C CYS A 121 5.81 20.91 19.08
N GLY A 122 5.65 19.90 18.22
CA GLY A 122 4.53 19.81 17.27
C GLY A 122 4.55 20.83 16.14
N PHE A 123 5.59 21.67 16.04
CA PHE A 123 5.77 22.64 14.96
C PHE A 123 5.86 21.95 13.61
N VAL A 124 5.20 22.53 12.61
CA VAL A 124 5.11 22.01 11.24
C VAL A 124 5.75 22.98 10.27
N ASN A 125 6.61 22.49 9.39
CA ASN A 125 7.17 23.27 8.29
C ASN A 125 7.23 22.45 6.99
N SER A 126 7.46 23.10 5.86
CA SER A 126 7.56 22.46 4.54
C SER A 126 8.92 22.65 3.86
N GLU A 127 9.85 23.36 4.50
CA GLU A 127 11.11 23.79 3.87
C GLU A 127 12.31 22.94 4.32
N GLN A 128 12.36 22.58 5.60
CA GLN A 128 13.55 21.98 6.21
C GLN A 128 13.20 20.84 7.16
N LYS A 129 13.98 19.76 7.09
CA LYS A 129 13.86 18.63 8.02
C LYS A 129 14.20 19.00 9.46
N LEU A 130 14.95 20.06 9.72
CA LEU A 130 15.27 20.46 11.10
C LEU A 130 14.13 21.31 11.67
N CYS A 131 13.82 21.11 12.95
CA CYS A 131 12.82 21.92 13.63
C CYS A 131 13.40 23.29 14.00
N VAL A 132 13.07 24.31 13.22
CA VAL A 132 13.50 25.70 13.42
C VAL A 132 12.90 26.38 14.67
N ASN A 133 11.84 25.79 15.25
CA ASN A 133 11.18 26.38 16.42
C ASN A 133 11.88 26.02 17.75
N CYS A 134 12.28 24.76 17.92
CA CYS A 134 12.88 24.30 19.19
C CYS A 134 14.34 23.86 19.07
N ASN A 135 14.86 23.64 17.86
CA ASN A 135 16.23 23.16 17.56
C ASN A 135 16.68 21.89 18.32
N LYS A 136 15.75 21.18 18.98
CA LYS A 136 16.03 20.00 19.82
C LYS A 136 15.30 18.75 19.34
N GLY A 137 14.08 18.89 18.85
CA GLY A 137 13.25 17.77 18.44
C GLY A 137 13.63 17.23 17.05
N LYS A 138 13.46 15.92 16.87
CA LYS A 138 13.55 15.27 15.55
C LYS A 138 12.24 15.51 14.80
N THR A 139 12.30 15.59 13.48
CA THR A 139 11.09 15.67 12.66
C THR A 139 10.76 14.32 12.03
N TYR A 140 9.50 14.18 11.63
CA TYR A 140 9.07 13.10 10.76
C TYR A 140 8.27 13.66 9.60
N ASP A 141 8.36 12.95 8.48
CA ASP A 141 7.84 13.37 7.19
C ASP A 141 6.38 12.89 7.06
N ILE A 142 5.47 13.81 6.72
CA ILE A 142 4.09 13.52 6.36
C ILE A 142 3.82 14.10 4.98
N SER A 143 3.31 13.27 4.07
CA SER A 143 2.97 13.70 2.72
C SER A 143 1.46 13.72 2.48
N ILE A 144 1.01 14.69 1.68
CA ILE A 144 -0.32 14.75 1.08
C ILE A 144 -0.17 14.43 -0.41
N PRO A 145 -0.45 13.19 -0.85
CA PRO A 145 -0.26 12.81 -2.24
C PRO A 145 -1.10 13.66 -3.21
N CYS A 146 -0.46 14.17 -4.26
CA CYS A 146 -1.14 14.92 -5.32
C CYS A 146 -1.64 14.02 -6.46
N LYS A 147 -2.26 14.61 -7.50
CA LYS A 147 -2.73 13.87 -8.69
C LYS A 147 -1.60 13.10 -9.41
N ARG A 148 -0.40 13.69 -9.48
CA ARG A 148 0.79 13.04 -10.10
C ARG A 148 1.20 11.79 -9.31
N CYS A 149 1.21 11.90 -7.98
CA CYS A 149 1.42 10.80 -7.06
C CYS A 149 0.44 9.64 -7.28
N PHE A 150 -0.88 9.94 -7.27
CA PHE A 150 -1.89 8.91 -7.50
C PHE A 150 -1.82 8.30 -8.91
N THR A 151 -1.45 9.09 -9.92
CA THR A 151 -1.22 8.55 -11.28
C THR A 151 -0.06 7.56 -11.30
N ALA A 152 1.04 7.85 -10.62
CA ALA A 152 2.22 6.97 -10.58
C ALA A 152 1.93 5.65 -9.85
N ILE A 153 1.33 5.70 -8.66
CA ILE A 153 1.00 4.50 -7.88
C ILE A 153 -0.08 3.64 -8.57
N LYS A 154 -1.05 4.23 -9.27
CA LYS A 154 -2.03 3.48 -10.07
C LYS A 154 -1.38 2.76 -11.26
N LYS A 155 -0.37 3.36 -11.90
CA LYS A 155 0.43 2.68 -12.93
C LYS A 155 1.19 1.49 -12.35
N GLU A 156 1.75 1.63 -11.15
CA GLU A 156 2.44 0.52 -10.49
C GLU A 156 1.48 -0.61 -10.11
N ALA A 157 0.30 -0.26 -9.59
CA ALA A 157 -0.78 -1.22 -9.32
C ALA A 157 -1.25 -1.94 -10.60
N ALA A 158 -1.36 -1.23 -11.73
CA ALA A 158 -1.72 -1.83 -13.02
C ALA A 158 -0.67 -2.84 -13.51
N LYS A 159 0.63 -2.59 -13.29
CA LYS A 159 1.68 -3.57 -13.58
C LYS A 159 1.49 -4.85 -12.75
N LEU A 160 1.22 -4.72 -11.46
CA LEU A 160 0.98 -5.89 -10.60
C LEU A 160 -0.20 -6.71 -11.12
N LEU A 161 -1.30 -6.04 -11.45
CA LEU A 161 -2.48 -6.68 -12.01
C LEU A 161 -2.17 -7.44 -13.31
N GLU A 162 -1.34 -6.86 -14.19
CA GLU A 162 -0.84 -7.53 -15.41
C GLU A 162 -0.04 -8.79 -15.07
N PHE A 163 0.87 -8.74 -14.09
CA PHE A 163 1.65 -9.90 -13.64
C PHE A 163 0.75 -11.02 -13.08
N LEU A 164 -0.20 -10.67 -12.20
CA LEU A 164 -1.11 -11.65 -11.59
C LEU A 164 -1.96 -12.36 -12.65
N ARG A 165 -2.50 -11.63 -13.63
CA ARG A 165 -3.35 -12.20 -14.68
C ARG A 165 -2.56 -12.92 -15.77
N SER A 166 -1.56 -12.25 -16.34
CA SER A 166 -0.91 -12.70 -17.58
C SER A 166 0.24 -13.66 -17.33
N ASP A 167 1.01 -13.42 -16.27
CA ASP A 167 2.22 -14.20 -15.98
C ASP A 167 1.92 -15.34 -15.00
N LEU A 168 1.08 -15.11 -13.98
CA LEU A 168 0.68 -16.15 -13.01
C LEU A 168 -0.64 -16.86 -13.36
N GLY A 169 -1.41 -16.34 -14.32
CA GLY A 169 -2.65 -16.98 -14.78
C GLY A 169 -3.80 -16.93 -13.78
N ILE A 170 -3.77 -16.00 -12.81
CA ILE A 170 -4.82 -15.88 -11.80
C ILE A 170 -6.09 -15.30 -12.45
N GLU A 171 -7.21 -15.98 -12.25
CA GLU A 171 -8.50 -15.52 -12.75
C GLU A 171 -8.94 -14.22 -12.06
N GLU A 172 -9.55 -13.32 -12.83
CA GLU A 172 -9.93 -11.99 -12.35
C GLU A 172 -10.86 -12.02 -11.14
N LYS A 173 -11.78 -12.99 -11.10
CA LYS A 173 -12.74 -13.15 -9.99
C LYS A 173 -12.07 -13.39 -8.63
N PHE A 174 -10.81 -13.83 -8.61
CA PHE A 174 -10.05 -14.07 -7.38
C PHE A 174 -9.21 -12.86 -6.96
N ILE A 175 -9.10 -11.82 -7.78
CA ILE A 175 -8.26 -10.65 -7.52
C ILE A 175 -9.12 -9.48 -7.06
N GLU A 176 -8.88 -9.02 -5.84
CA GLU A 176 -9.52 -7.84 -5.29
C GLU A 176 -8.49 -6.75 -5.02
N VAL A 177 -8.66 -5.61 -5.69
CA VAL A 177 -7.81 -4.44 -5.53
C VAL A 177 -8.47 -3.43 -4.60
N PHE A 178 -7.73 -2.90 -3.63
CA PHE A 178 -8.20 -1.90 -2.69
C PHE A 178 -7.23 -0.74 -2.63
N PHE A 179 -7.75 0.49 -2.54
CA PHE A 179 -6.95 1.58 -2.00
C PHE A 179 -6.74 1.36 -0.50
N SER A 180 -5.50 1.49 -0.01
CA SER A 180 -5.12 1.18 1.38
C SER A 180 -5.73 2.11 2.44
N GLY A 181 -6.41 3.17 1.99
CA GLY A 181 -6.92 4.24 2.83
C GLY A 181 -5.86 5.29 3.15
N ASN A 182 -4.67 5.30 2.54
CA ASN A 182 -3.72 6.41 2.75
C ASN A 182 -2.97 6.80 1.47
N ALA A 183 -2.05 5.96 1.01
CA ALA A 183 -1.17 6.32 -0.10
C ALA A 183 -0.63 5.09 -0.83
N GLY A 184 -1.47 4.06 -1.00
CA GLY A 184 -1.05 2.80 -1.60
C GLY A 184 -2.22 1.95 -2.04
N PHE A 185 -1.92 0.81 -2.67
CA PHE A 185 -2.89 -0.19 -3.09
C PHE A 185 -2.57 -1.53 -2.47
N HIS A 186 -3.61 -2.21 -2.02
CA HIS A 186 -3.55 -3.56 -1.49
C HIS A 186 -4.24 -4.51 -2.47
N PHE A 187 -3.63 -5.65 -2.74
CA PHE A 187 -4.22 -6.71 -3.55
C PHE A 187 -4.50 -7.90 -2.65
N HIS A 188 -5.68 -8.49 -2.81
CA HIS A 188 -6.11 -9.71 -2.14
C HIS A 188 -6.40 -10.73 -3.22
N VAL A 189 -5.65 -11.83 -3.22
CA VAL A 189 -5.88 -12.96 -4.12
C VAL A 189 -6.49 -14.09 -3.30
N ASN A 190 -7.80 -14.24 -3.45
CA ASN A 190 -8.59 -15.28 -2.79
C ASN A 190 -8.81 -16.47 -3.72
N ASP A 191 -7.71 -17.03 -4.22
CA ASP A 191 -7.70 -18.24 -5.04
C ASP A 191 -7.46 -19.47 -4.13
N PRO A 192 -8.42 -20.42 -4.03
CA PRO A 192 -8.24 -21.64 -3.25
C PRO A 192 -6.98 -22.44 -3.62
N GLY A 193 -6.55 -22.41 -4.89
CA GLY A 193 -5.35 -23.12 -5.36
C GLY A 193 -4.04 -22.53 -4.84
N MET A 194 -4.05 -21.27 -4.40
CA MET A 194 -2.89 -20.54 -3.89
C MET A 194 -2.85 -20.48 -2.35
N ARG A 195 -3.93 -20.93 -1.69
CA ARG A 195 -4.11 -20.74 -0.23
C ARG A 195 -3.07 -21.46 0.62
N ASN A 196 -2.54 -22.58 0.13
CA ASN A 196 -1.55 -23.41 0.82
C ASN A 196 -0.09 -23.05 0.48
N LEU A 197 0.15 -21.98 -0.28
CA LEU A 197 1.52 -21.53 -0.54
C LEU A 197 2.21 -21.17 0.78
N ASP A 198 3.37 -21.77 1.03
CA ASP A 198 4.23 -21.47 2.16
C ASP A 198 5.02 -20.17 1.93
N SER A 199 5.75 -19.72 2.97
CA SER A 199 6.53 -18.49 2.90
C SER A 199 7.60 -18.51 1.80
N ASN A 200 8.19 -19.67 1.48
CA ASN A 200 9.26 -19.79 0.48
C ASN A 200 8.69 -19.70 -0.95
N SER A 201 7.55 -20.35 -1.19
CA SER A 201 6.84 -20.28 -2.46
C SER A 201 6.34 -18.86 -2.71
N ARG A 202 5.82 -18.19 -1.67
CA ARG A 202 5.43 -16.76 -1.73
C ARG A 202 6.64 -15.86 -2.02
N SER A 203 7.79 -16.13 -1.39
CA SER A 203 9.03 -15.42 -1.71
C SER A 203 9.41 -15.55 -3.18
N SER A 204 9.30 -16.75 -3.74
CA SER A 204 9.57 -16.99 -5.17
C SER A 204 8.60 -16.20 -6.08
N VAL A 205 7.33 -16.09 -5.69
CA VAL A 205 6.35 -15.24 -6.38
C VAL A 205 6.74 -13.77 -6.32
N THR A 206 7.15 -13.27 -5.14
CA THR A 206 7.58 -11.87 -5.01
C THR A 206 8.83 -11.58 -5.83
N ASP A 207 9.83 -12.47 -5.82
CA ASP A 207 11.06 -12.31 -6.59
C ASP A 207 10.78 -12.28 -8.09
N TYR A 208 9.86 -13.13 -8.56
CA TYR A 208 9.40 -13.08 -9.94
C TYR A 208 8.76 -11.72 -10.26
N ILE A 209 7.82 -11.22 -9.45
CA ILE A 209 7.10 -9.96 -9.72
C ILE A 209 8.05 -8.74 -9.67
N ILE A 210 8.99 -8.72 -8.73
CA ILE A 210 9.99 -7.65 -8.59
C ILE A 210 11.04 -7.72 -9.72
N GLY A 211 11.23 -8.88 -10.34
CA GLY A 211 12.24 -9.11 -11.38
C GLY A 211 13.61 -9.45 -10.80
N ASN A 212 13.67 -10.02 -9.60
CA ASN A 212 14.91 -10.48 -8.98
C ASN A 212 15.40 -11.78 -9.63
N GLY A 213 16.74 -11.96 -9.64
CA GLY A 213 17.35 -13.24 -10.02
C GLY A 213 17.36 -13.56 -11.53
N PHE A 214 17.02 -12.62 -12.40
CA PHE A 214 17.07 -12.86 -13.86
C PHE A 214 18.51 -12.92 -14.39
N MET A 215 18.84 -14.06 -14.99
CA MET A 215 20.16 -14.32 -15.57
C MET A 215 20.18 -14.08 -17.08
N CYS A 216 21.35 -13.72 -17.62
CA CYS A 216 21.61 -13.58 -19.04
C CYS A 216 21.26 -14.85 -19.83
N GLU A 217 21.47 -16.01 -19.21
CA GLU A 217 21.17 -17.33 -19.75
C GLU A 217 19.68 -17.50 -20.07
N SER A 218 18.80 -16.82 -19.32
CA SER A 218 17.35 -16.89 -19.49
C SER A 218 16.89 -16.38 -20.85
N ILE A 219 17.69 -15.53 -21.51
CA ILE A 219 17.44 -15.06 -22.88
C ILE A 219 18.50 -15.55 -23.88
N GLY A 220 19.31 -16.53 -23.48
CA GLY A 220 20.24 -17.23 -24.36
C GLY A 220 21.65 -16.68 -24.41
N VAL A 221 22.06 -15.80 -23.49
CA VAL A 221 23.46 -15.36 -23.36
C VAL A 221 24.13 -16.14 -22.25
N ARG A 222 25.06 -17.04 -22.57
CA ARG A 222 25.71 -17.91 -21.59
C ARG A 222 27.17 -17.53 -21.41
N LYS A 223 27.66 -17.55 -20.18
CA LYS A 223 29.10 -17.41 -19.92
C LYS A 223 29.87 -18.58 -20.54
N TYR A 224 30.92 -18.28 -21.33
CA TYR A 224 31.73 -19.31 -21.99
C TYR A 224 33.21 -18.90 -22.04
N ARG A 225 34.08 -19.69 -21.41
CA ARG A 225 35.51 -19.36 -21.23
C ARG A 225 35.67 -17.91 -20.72
N ASN A 226 36.48 -17.10 -21.39
CA ASN A 226 36.72 -15.69 -21.07
C ASN A 226 35.73 -14.73 -21.76
N GLY A 227 34.62 -15.24 -22.30
CA GLY A 227 33.63 -14.45 -23.02
C GLY A 227 32.22 -15.01 -22.86
N PHE A 228 31.47 -15.04 -23.96
CA PHE A 228 30.08 -15.49 -23.97
C PHE A 228 29.78 -16.32 -25.22
N MET A 229 28.69 -17.08 -25.16
CA MET A 229 28.09 -17.73 -26.31
C MET A 229 26.58 -17.43 -26.37
N ILE A 230 26.05 -17.36 -27.58
CA ILE A 230 24.61 -17.23 -27.81
C ILE A 230 24.02 -18.62 -28.04
N LYS A 231 23.00 -18.96 -27.25
CA LYS A 231 22.19 -20.17 -27.40
C LYS A 231 20.78 -19.91 -26.89
N LEU A 232 19.88 -19.53 -27.80
CA LEU A 232 18.50 -19.19 -27.46
C LEU A 232 17.75 -20.39 -26.85
N PRO A 233 16.86 -20.16 -25.87
CA PRO A 233 16.09 -21.23 -25.23
C PRO A 233 15.06 -21.81 -26.21
N LYS A 234 15.04 -23.15 -26.34
CA LYS A 234 14.07 -23.88 -27.17
C LYS A 234 12.61 -23.60 -26.81
N SER A 235 12.33 -23.29 -25.54
CA SER A 235 11.00 -22.95 -25.04
C SER A 235 10.52 -21.55 -25.43
N GLY A 236 11.30 -20.78 -26.19
CA GLY A 236 10.89 -19.44 -26.60
C GLY A 236 11.37 -18.33 -25.66
N ILE A 237 11.30 -17.08 -26.16
CA ILE A 237 11.59 -15.84 -25.41
C ILE A 237 10.42 -14.86 -25.46
N MET A 238 9.24 -15.30 -25.92
CA MET A 238 8.11 -14.40 -26.18
C MET A 238 7.03 -14.41 -25.08
N ASN A 239 7.33 -15.01 -23.92
CA ASN A 239 6.43 -15.05 -22.76
C ASN A 239 7.09 -14.50 -21.48
N GLY A 240 6.26 -14.02 -20.54
CA GLY A 240 6.66 -13.52 -19.23
C GLY A 240 7.82 -12.52 -19.28
N TRP A 241 8.77 -12.66 -18.35
CA TRP A 241 9.98 -11.84 -18.31
C TRP A 241 10.87 -11.93 -19.55
N ARG A 242 10.96 -13.10 -20.20
CA ARG A 242 11.75 -13.22 -21.44
C ARG A 242 11.19 -12.29 -22.51
N LYS A 243 9.85 -12.18 -22.61
CA LYS A 243 9.18 -11.25 -23.53
C LYS A 243 9.51 -9.80 -23.18
N LYS A 244 9.36 -9.43 -21.90
CA LYS A 244 9.59 -8.06 -21.41
C LYS A 244 11.03 -7.61 -21.71
N ILE A 245 12.00 -8.50 -21.49
CA ILE A 245 13.41 -8.27 -21.81
C ILE A 245 13.65 -8.24 -23.34
N ALA A 246 13.16 -9.25 -24.06
CA ALA A 246 13.38 -9.37 -25.51
C ALA A 246 12.80 -8.17 -26.27
N SER A 247 11.59 -7.73 -25.93
CA SER A 247 10.96 -6.55 -26.50
C SER A 247 11.75 -5.28 -26.23
N SER A 248 12.37 -5.15 -25.05
CA SER A 248 13.20 -3.98 -24.70
C SER A 248 14.46 -3.86 -25.57
N PHE A 249 14.99 -4.99 -26.04
CA PHE A 249 16.11 -5.03 -26.99
C PHE A 249 15.67 -5.14 -28.46
N GLY A 250 14.36 -5.26 -28.71
CA GLY A 250 13.80 -5.54 -30.03
C GLY A 250 14.34 -6.84 -30.64
N ILE A 251 14.54 -7.89 -29.84
CA ILE A 251 15.01 -9.20 -30.27
C ILE A 251 13.86 -10.22 -30.28
N ASN A 252 13.98 -11.25 -31.12
CA ASN A 252 13.08 -12.38 -31.19
C ASN A 252 13.87 -13.70 -31.30
N GLN A 253 13.16 -14.83 -31.49
CA GLN A 253 13.75 -16.17 -31.59
C GLN A 253 14.73 -16.37 -32.77
N LYS A 254 14.81 -15.43 -33.71
CA LYS A 254 15.73 -15.47 -34.86
C LYS A 254 16.88 -14.47 -34.75
N SER A 255 16.97 -13.76 -33.63
CA SER A 255 17.84 -12.58 -33.47
C SER A 255 19.22 -12.89 -32.85
N GLU A 256 19.81 -14.06 -33.13
CA GLU A 256 21.09 -14.47 -32.51
C GLU A 256 22.22 -13.47 -32.79
N LEU A 257 22.39 -13.04 -34.05
CA LEU A 257 23.42 -12.07 -34.44
C LEU A 257 23.21 -10.71 -33.76
N LYS A 258 21.96 -10.23 -33.71
CA LYS A 258 21.61 -8.97 -33.04
C LYS A 258 21.91 -9.06 -31.54
N LEU A 259 21.56 -10.17 -30.90
CA LEU A 259 21.85 -10.40 -29.49
C LEU A 259 23.36 -10.44 -29.23
N LYS A 260 24.14 -11.07 -30.12
CA LYS A 260 25.61 -11.05 -30.03
C LYS A 260 26.17 -9.62 -30.05
N HIS A 261 25.76 -8.80 -31.02
CA HIS A 261 26.22 -7.41 -31.12
C HIS A 261 25.80 -6.57 -29.90
N LEU A 262 24.61 -6.80 -29.35
CA LEU A 262 24.16 -6.14 -28.11
C LEU A 262 25.08 -6.48 -26.93
N VAL A 263 25.41 -7.76 -26.75
CA VAL A 263 26.31 -8.20 -25.67
C VAL A 263 27.71 -7.59 -25.83
N GLU A 264 28.25 -7.57 -27.05
CA GLU A 264 29.53 -6.92 -27.36
C GLU A 264 29.49 -5.42 -27.05
N ALA A 265 28.45 -4.72 -27.53
CA ALA A 265 28.27 -3.29 -27.30
C ALA A 265 28.07 -2.93 -25.82
N SER A 266 27.51 -3.83 -25.03
CA SER A 266 27.38 -3.66 -23.57
C SER A 266 28.68 -3.89 -22.81
N GLY A 267 29.77 -4.31 -23.45
CA GLY A 267 31.04 -4.64 -22.77
C GLY A 267 31.14 -6.11 -22.35
N GLY A 268 30.51 -7.02 -23.09
CA GLY A 268 30.52 -8.46 -22.84
C GLY A 268 29.46 -8.92 -21.83
N TYR A 269 29.66 -10.11 -21.27
CA TYR A 269 28.67 -10.79 -20.42
C TYR A 269 28.24 -9.95 -19.21
N ASP A 270 29.20 -9.39 -18.46
CA ASP A 270 28.91 -8.66 -17.23
C ASP A 270 28.24 -7.30 -17.49
N GLY A 271 28.64 -6.62 -18.57
CA GLY A 271 27.98 -5.40 -19.00
C GLY A 271 26.54 -5.65 -19.48
N PHE A 272 26.33 -6.74 -20.22
CA PHE A 272 24.98 -7.17 -20.60
C PHE A 272 24.12 -7.57 -19.39
N ARG A 273 24.72 -8.21 -18.37
CA ARG A 273 24.04 -8.51 -17.10
C ARG A 273 23.53 -7.22 -16.42
N ASN A 274 24.31 -6.14 -16.47
CA ASN A 274 23.88 -4.84 -15.92
C ASN A 274 22.68 -4.27 -16.70
N GLU A 275 22.64 -4.42 -18.03
CA GLU A 275 21.48 -4.04 -18.83
C GLU A 275 20.22 -4.86 -18.49
N ILE A 276 20.37 -6.17 -18.28
CA ILE A 276 19.27 -7.03 -17.80
C ILE A 276 18.77 -6.58 -16.44
N ASN A 277 19.68 -6.28 -15.50
CA ASN A 277 19.32 -5.77 -14.18
C ASN A 277 18.60 -4.41 -14.26
N ARG A 278 18.98 -3.54 -15.20
CA ARG A 278 18.31 -2.25 -15.42
C ARG A 278 16.90 -2.42 -15.98
N ILE A 279 16.72 -3.34 -16.93
CA ILE A 279 15.42 -3.65 -17.54
C ILE A 279 14.50 -4.29 -16.51
N THR A 280 14.98 -5.30 -15.78
CA THR A 280 14.18 -5.97 -14.74
C THR A 280 13.72 -5.00 -13.66
N LYS A 281 14.59 -4.12 -13.14
CA LYS A 281 14.18 -3.04 -12.22
C LYS A 281 13.15 -2.07 -12.80
N LYS A 282 13.17 -1.82 -14.12
CA LYS A 282 12.22 -0.91 -14.77
C LYS A 282 10.81 -1.51 -14.90
N PHE A 283 10.74 -2.79 -15.28
CA PHE A 283 9.47 -3.48 -15.52
C PHE A 283 8.92 -4.16 -14.27
N GLY A 284 9.78 -4.44 -13.28
CA GLY A 284 9.41 -5.04 -12.02
C GLY A 284 8.47 -4.13 -11.24
N VAL A 285 7.72 -4.74 -10.33
CA VAL A 285 6.78 -4.03 -9.48
C VAL A 285 7.42 -3.76 -8.11
N HIS A 286 7.27 -2.54 -7.61
CA HIS A 286 7.67 -2.16 -6.26
C HIS A 286 6.59 -2.62 -5.25
N ILE A 287 6.74 -3.84 -4.74
CA ILE A 287 5.89 -4.41 -3.68
C ILE A 287 6.67 -4.58 -2.37
N ASP A 288 5.99 -4.53 -1.23
CA ASP A 288 6.56 -4.99 0.04
C ASP A 288 6.52 -6.53 0.09
N SER A 289 7.67 -7.16 -0.19
CA SER A 289 7.79 -8.63 -0.19
C SER A 289 7.52 -9.25 1.18
N GLN A 290 7.82 -8.55 2.27
CA GLN A 290 7.57 -9.07 3.62
C GLN A 290 6.08 -9.19 3.92
N VAL A 291 5.24 -8.33 3.34
CA VAL A 291 3.77 -8.46 3.42
C VAL A 291 3.30 -9.74 2.73
N THR A 292 3.86 -10.02 1.55
CA THR A 292 3.42 -11.14 0.71
C THR A 292 3.90 -12.49 1.25
N ASN A 293 5.13 -12.54 1.78
CA ASN A 293 5.77 -13.76 2.27
C ASN A 293 5.14 -14.26 3.57
N ASP A 294 4.63 -13.35 4.41
CA ASP A 294 4.07 -13.65 5.72
C ASP A 294 2.69 -14.34 5.62
N ILE A 295 2.66 -15.63 5.93
CA ILE A 295 1.45 -16.47 5.94
C ILE A 295 0.54 -16.24 7.15
N HIS A 296 0.94 -15.37 8.08
CA HIS A 296 0.20 -15.01 9.30
C HIS A 296 -0.04 -13.49 9.40
N ARG A 297 0.15 -12.75 8.32
CA ARG A 297 0.06 -11.30 8.28
C ARG A 297 -1.33 -10.82 8.71
N VAL A 298 -1.38 -9.88 9.65
CA VAL A 298 -2.57 -9.05 9.88
C VAL A 298 -2.53 -7.86 8.94
N PHE A 299 -3.62 -7.67 8.19
CA PHE A 299 -3.71 -6.68 7.13
C PHE A 299 -4.98 -5.85 7.29
N ARG A 300 -4.96 -4.60 6.82
CA ARG A 300 -6.06 -3.66 7.08
C ARG A 300 -7.38 -4.20 6.54
N LEU A 301 -8.43 -4.17 7.35
CA LEU A 301 -9.76 -4.66 6.98
C LEU A 301 -10.37 -3.79 5.86
N PRO A 302 -10.82 -4.34 4.71
CA PRO A 302 -11.62 -3.60 3.73
C PRO A 302 -12.84 -2.95 4.38
N GLY A 303 -13.14 -1.70 4.04
CA GLY A 303 -14.23 -0.94 4.67
C GLY A 303 -13.91 -0.34 6.05
N SER A 304 -12.67 -0.48 6.54
CA SER A 304 -12.24 0.22 7.77
C SER A 304 -11.57 1.56 7.49
N ILE A 305 -11.65 2.47 8.45
CA ILE A 305 -10.95 3.77 8.40
C ILE A 305 -9.45 3.57 8.66
N ASN A 306 -8.63 4.35 7.95
CA ASN A 306 -7.19 4.44 8.17
C ASN A 306 -6.84 5.59 9.10
N GLY A 307 -6.24 5.29 10.25
CA GLY A 307 -5.91 6.28 11.27
C GLY A 307 -4.82 7.30 10.90
N LYS A 308 -4.19 7.18 9.72
CA LYS A 308 -3.21 8.15 9.19
C LYS A 308 -3.82 9.22 8.28
N SER A 309 -5.07 9.07 7.91
CA SER A 309 -5.74 9.93 6.90
C SER A 309 -7.23 10.12 7.15
N GLY A 310 -7.88 9.27 7.93
CA GLY A 310 -9.35 9.22 8.00
C GLY A 310 -10.04 8.68 6.75
N LEU A 311 -9.29 8.29 5.70
CA LEU A 311 -9.86 7.69 4.50
C LEU A 311 -10.14 6.19 4.74
N THR A 312 -11.13 5.68 4.03
CA THR A 312 -11.57 4.29 4.11
C THR A 312 -10.72 3.39 3.20
N LYS A 313 -10.36 2.19 3.66
CA LYS A 313 -9.82 1.15 2.77
C LYS A 313 -10.93 0.71 1.81
N THR A 314 -10.89 1.20 0.57
CA THR A 314 -12.02 1.13 -0.36
C THR A 314 -11.68 0.24 -1.54
N LYS A 315 -12.65 -0.57 -1.99
CA LYS A 315 -12.50 -1.38 -3.19
C LYS A 315 -12.24 -0.47 -4.39
N CYS A 316 -11.27 -0.85 -5.21
CA CYS A 316 -10.98 -0.24 -6.49
C CYS A 316 -11.37 -1.26 -7.56
N ASP A 317 -12.44 -0.97 -8.31
CA ASP A 317 -12.92 -1.84 -9.38
C ASP A 317 -12.27 -1.49 -10.72
N ASP A 318 -11.98 -0.21 -10.94
CA ASP A 318 -11.19 0.26 -12.07
C ASP A 318 -10.08 1.21 -11.62
N LEU A 319 -8.83 0.85 -11.92
CA LEU A 319 -7.66 1.66 -11.56
C LEU A 319 -7.62 2.99 -12.32
N GLU A 320 -8.18 3.07 -13.52
CA GLU A 320 -8.15 4.29 -14.31
C GLU A 320 -9.07 5.37 -13.74
N SER A 321 -10.34 5.02 -13.49
CA SER A 321 -11.37 5.94 -12.99
C SER A 321 -11.27 6.22 -11.49
N PHE A 322 -10.71 5.30 -10.69
CA PHE A 322 -10.68 5.44 -9.24
C PHE A 322 -9.89 6.69 -8.80
N ASN A 323 -10.52 7.52 -7.97
CA ASN A 323 -9.97 8.70 -7.35
C ASN A 323 -9.91 8.53 -5.82
N PRO A 324 -8.71 8.27 -5.26
CA PRO A 324 -8.53 8.07 -3.82
C PRO A 324 -9.01 9.22 -2.94
N ASN A 325 -8.96 10.47 -3.42
CA ASN A 325 -9.39 11.64 -2.64
C ASN A 325 -10.91 11.79 -2.55
N ASN A 326 -11.65 11.07 -3.39
CA ASN A 326 -13.10 11.12 -3.44
C ASN A 326 -13.68 9.79 -2.96
N ASP A 327 -13.32 8.71 -3.65
CA ASP A 327 -13.97 7.42 -3.51
C ASP A 327 -13.68 6.79 -2.15
N ALA A 328 -12.54 7.12 -1.53
CA ALA A 328 -12.19 6.67 -0.18
C ALA A 328 -12.63 7.63 0.93
N CYS A 329 -13.15 8.81 0.58
CA CYS A 329 -13.58 9.81 1.54
C CYS A 329 -15.07 9.63 1.85
N MET A 330 -15.38 8.74 2.80
CA MET A 330 -16.75 8.32 3.12
C MET A 330 -17.38 9.04 4.33
N LEU A 331 -16.63 9.94 4.98
CA LEU A 331 -17.08 10.64 6.19
C LEU A 331 -18.06 11.78 5.86
N ASP A 332 -18.91 12.17 6.82
CA ASP A 332 -19.85 13.28 6.63
C ASP A 332 -19.14 14.64 6.43
N ASP A 333 -19.93 15.69 6.20
CA ASP A 333 -19.48 17.04 5.88
C ASP A 333 -19.92 18.09 6.91
N SER A 334 -20.23 17.66 8.13
CA SER A 334 -20.59 18.58 9.22
C SER A 334 -19.51 19.63 9.45
N GLU A 335 -19.90 20.88 9.64
CA GLU A 335 -18.93 21.98 9.77
C GLU A 335 -18.22 21.95 11.13
N VAL A 336 -16.90 22.09 11.11
CA VAL A 336 -16.06 22.12 12.31
C VAL A 336 -14.94 23.16 12.17
N TYR A 337 -14.58 23.78 13.29
CA TYR A 337 -13.46 24.70 13.35
C TYR A 337 -12.17 23.97 13.69
N ILE A 338 -11.11 24.27 12.94
CA ILE A 338 -9.77 23.72 13.14
C ILE A 338 -8.74 24.82 13.34
N ASN A 339 -7.73 24.55 14.16
CA ASN A 339 -6.51 25.33 14.22
C ASN A 339 -5.48 24.71 13.27
N LEU A 340 -5.17 25.43 12.20
CA LEU A 340 -4.22 25.01 11.17
C LEU A 340 -2.78 25.23 11.63
N LYS A 341 -1.91 24.24 11.45
CA LYS A 341 -0.49 24.35 11.82
C LYS A 341 0.40 24.87 10.70
N THR A 342 -0.05 24.80 9.45
CA THR A 342 0.68 25.25 8.27
C THR A 342 -0.26 25.50 7.10
N LYS A 343 0.07 26.48 6.25
CA LYS A 343 -0.72 26.80 5.05
C LYS A 343 -0.62 25.67 4.05
N LEU A 344 -1.75 25.30 3.44
CA LEU A 344 -1.79 24.19 2.49
C LEU A 344 -2.95 24.27 1.52
N LYS A 345 -2.83 23.49 0.44
CA LYS A 345 -3.92 23.23 -0.50
C LYS A 345 -4.21 21.75 -0.51
N ILE A 346 -5.49 21.40 -0.47
CA ILE A 346 -5.96 20.02 -0.46
C ILE A 346 -7.19 19.87 -1.35
N ASN A 347 -7.26 18.74 -2.07
CA ASN A 347 -8.43 18.33 -2.82
C ASN A 347 -9.02 17.07 -2.18
N LEU A 348 -10.27 17.12 -1.74
CA LEU A 348 -11.02 16.00 -1.16
C LEU A 348 -12.50 16.13 -1.52
N LYS A 349 -13.16 15.00 -1.82
CA LYS A 349 -14.57 14.96 -2.26
C LYS A 349 -14.90 15.98 -3.35
N ASN A 350 -14.09 16.04 -4.40
CA ASN A 350 -14.23 16.97 -5.53
C ASN A 350 -14.14 18.47 -5.19
N ASN A 351 -13.82 18.82 -3.94
CA ASN A 351 -13.69 20.20 -3.49
C ASN A 351 -12.22 20.58 -3.32
N ASN A 352 -11.87 21.81 -3.69
CA ASN A 352 -10.54 22.38 -3.51
C ASN A 352 -10.54 23.34 -2.32
N PHE A 353 -9.71 23.06 -1.33
CA PHE A 353 -9.54 23.91 -0.16
C PHE A 353 -8.16 24.56 -0.19
N LYS A 354 -8.14 25.88 -0.09
CA LYS A 354 -6.93 26.68 0.15
C LYS A 354 -7.04 27.23 1.56
N LEU A 355 -6.28 26.65 2.49
CA LEU A 355 -6.35 26.93 3.91
C LEU A 355 -5.11 27.73 4.31
N ASP A 356 -5.30 28.99 4.69
CA ASP A 356 -4.24 29.96 4.92
C ASP A 356 -4.36 30.66 6.28
N ASN A 357 -5.52 30.58 6.93
CA ASN A 357 -5.79 31.18 8.23
C ASN A 357 -5.45 30.22 9.37
N VAL A 358 -5.15 30.77 10.54
CA VAL A 358 -4.89 29.96 11.75
C VAL A 358 -6.15 29.23 12.19
N LEU A 359 -7.31 29.89 12.14
CA LEU A 359 -8.61 29.29 12.44
C LEU A 359 -9.41 29.19 11.14
N GLU A 360 -9.79 27.98 10.76
CA GLU A 360 -10.55 27.69 9.54
C GLU A 360 -11.82 26.91 9.89
N LYS A 361 -12.93 27.21 9.22
CA LYS A 361 -14.17 26.43 9.28
C LYS A 361 -14.20 25.49 8.07
N VAL A 362 -14.20 24.19 8.29
CA VAL A 362 -14.11 23.18 7.22
C VAL A 362 -15.10 22.03 7.45
N PRO A 363 -15.45 21.26 6.40
CA PRO A 363 -16.17 20.01 6.59
C PRO A 363 -15.39 19.00 7.45
N SER A 364 -16.10 18.20 8.23
CA SER A 364 -15.53 17.20 9.15
C SER A 364 -14.59 16.23 8.45
N TYR A 365 -14.88 15.77 7.23
CA TYR A 365 -13.96 14.91 6.47
C TYR A 365 -12.59 15.57 6.18
N VAL A 366 -12.55 16.90 5.98
CA VAL A 366 -11.30 17.66 5.82
C VAL A 366 -10.58 17.77 7.17
N ALA A 367 -11.32 18.09 8.23
CA ALA A 367 -10.77 18.19 9.58
C ALA A 367 -10.17 16.86 10.04
N VAL A 368 -10.88 15.74 9.87
CA VAL A 368 -10.37 14.39 10.18
C VAL A 368 -9.08 14.13 9.40
N TYR A 369 -9.06 14.40 8.10
CA TYR A 369 -7.86 14.16 7.28
C TYR A 369 -6.65 14.94 7.79
N LEU A 370 -6.80 16.24 8.06
CA LEU A 370 -5.72 17.09 8.53
C LEU A 370 -5.28 16.76 9.96
N VAL A 371 -6.22 16.43 10.85
CA VAL A 371 -5.92 16.00 12.22
C VAL A 371 -5.18 14.67 12.20
N CYS A 372 -5.63 13.67 11.42
CA CYS A 372 -4.94 12.39 11.27
C CYS A 372 -3.54 12.51 10.64
N LYS A 373 -3.31 13.54 9.82
CA LYS A 373 -2.00 13.90 9.27
C LYS A 373 -1.15 14.74 10.24
N GLY A 374 -1.71 15.17 11.37
CA GLY A 374 -1.03 16.00 12.37
C GLY A 374 -0.86 17.46 11.97
N LEU A 375 -1.52 17.90 10.90
CA LEU A 375 -1.41 19.23 10.30
C LEU A 375 -2.43 20.25 10.85
N ALA A 376 -3.40 19.78 11.64
CA ALA A 376 -4.38 20.61 12.32
C ALA A 376 -4.76 20.02 13.69
N THR A 377 -5.40 20.83 14.53
CA THR A 377 -6.09 20.38 15.75
C THR A 377 -7.52 20.94 15.77
N ILE A 378 -8.41 20.30 16.51
CA ILE A 378 -9.78 20.79 16.68
C ILE A 378 -9.78 22.04 17.57
N SER A 379 -10.51 23.07 17.15
CA SER A 379 -10.68 24.30 17.94
C SER A 379 -11.87 24.18 18.89
N LYS A 380 -11.72 24.68 20.12
CA LYS A 380 -12.81 24.81 21.10
C LYS A 380 -13.62 26.10 20.95
N ASN A 381 -13.06 27.09 20.26
CA ASN A 381 -13.68 28.41 20.15
C ASN A 381 -14.74 28.35 19.05
N GLN A 382 -15.99 28.16 19.46
CA GLN A 382 -17.19 28.47 18.69
C GLN A 382 -17.59 29.92 18.94
#